data_AF-A0A2T3LBL8-F1
#
_entry.id   AF-A0A2T3LBL8-F1
#
_cell.length_a   1.000
_cell.length_b   1.000
_cell.length_c   1.000
_cell.angle_alpha   90.00
_cell.angle_beta   90.00
_cell.angle_gamma   90.00
#
_symmetry.space_group_name_H-M   'P 1'
#
loop_
_entity.id
_entity.type
_entity.pdbx_description
1 polymer ?
#
loop_
_entity_poly.entity_id
_entity_poly.type
_entity_poly.pdbx_seq_one_letter_code
_entity_poly.pdbx_strand_id
1 'polypeptide(L)'
;MQRLNELDNQLESLLAVDSDVASDLLQGLLQQREQLLQQLMAAPECLNKAEWQTAIERTTSILARIRHHRDNSAGQLQRFQHGQRSMQAYNKFR
;
A
#
# COMPACT_ATOMS: atom_id res chain seq x y z
N MET A 1 -19.50 -8.67 0.78
CA MET A 1 -18.58 -8.54 -0.38
C MET A 1 -18.54 -7.14 -1.00
N GLN A 2 -19.67 -6.49 -1.30
CA GLN A 2 -19.67 -5.16 -1.93
C GLN A 2 -18.79 -4.11 -1.22
N ARG A 3 -18.90 -3.98 0.11
CA ARG A 3 -18.08 -3.05 0.88
C ARG A 3 -16.58 -3.34 0.80
N LEU A 4 -16.19 -4.62 0.69
CA LEU A 4 -14.79 -5.01 0.53
C LEU A 4 -14.27 -4.56 -0.84
N ASN A 5 -15.09 -4.71 -1.89
CA ASN A 5 -14.76 -4.24 -3.23
C ASN A 5 -14.60 -2.71 -3.28
N GLU A 6 -15.43 -1.96 -2.55
CA GLU A 6 -15.30 -0.50 -2.47
C GLU A 6 -13.98 -0.09 -1.82
N LEU A 7 -13.61 -0.73 -0.70
CA LEU A 7 -12.34 -0.47 -0.02
C LEU A 7 -11.15 -0.87 -0.89
N ASP A 8 -11.22 -2.02 -1.58
CA ASP A 8 -10.19 -2.47 -2.51
C ASP A 8 -10.01 -1.47 -3.66
N ASN A 9 -11.10 -0.97 -4.26
CA ASN A 9 -11.03 0.05 -5.32
C ASN A 9 -10.42 1.37 -4.82
N GLN A 10 -10.73 1.78 -3.58
CA GLN A 10 -10.14 2.98 -2.98
C GLN A 10 -8.65 2.81 -2.74
N LEU A 11 -8.23 1.63 -2.25
CA LEU A 11 -6.82 1.29 -2.09
C LEU A 11 -6.09 1.26 -3.42
N GLU A 12 -6.66 0.63 -4.44
CA GLU A 12 -6.10 0.59 -5.79
C GLU A 12 -5.96 1.98 -6.38
N SER A 13 -6.97 2.83 -6.25
CA SER A 13 -6.92 4.22 -6.73
C SER A 13 -5.86 5.04 -6.00
N LEU A 14 -5.73 4.87 -4.68
CA LEU A 14 -4.71 5.56 -3.89
C LEU A 14 -3.29 5.12 -4.28
N LEU A 15 -3.12 3.83 -4.59
CA LEU A 15 -1.84 3.23 -4.94
C LEU A 15 -1.51 3.29 -6.44
N ALA A 16 -2.42 3.80 -7.28
CA ALA A 16 -2.23 3.92 -8.73
C ALA A 16 -1.37 5.13 -9.13
N VAL A 17 -1.21 6.10 -8.24
CA VAL A 17 -0.38 7.28 -8.49
C VAL A 17 1.07 6.95 -8.12
N ASP A 18 2.02 7.26 -8.99
CA ASP A 18 3.47 7.04 -8.76
C ASP A 18 4.13 8.09 -7.84
N SER A 19 3.33 8.96 -7.22
CA SER A 19 3.77 9.97 -6.26
C SER A 19 3.77 9.43 -4.83
N ASP A 20 4.18 10.27 -3.87
CA ASP A 20 4.05 9.97 -2.45
C ASP A 20 2.61 9.59 -2.10
N VAL A 21 2.48 8.44 -1.41
CA VAL A 21 1.20 7.93 -0.96
C VAL A 21 0.81 8.63 0.34
N ALA A 22 -0.45 9.09 0.42
CA ALA A 22 -1.00 9.65 1.64
C ALA A 22 -1.09 8.55 2.74
N SER A 23 -0.05 8.46 3.56
CA SER A 23 0.15 7.37 4.54
C SER A 23 -1.02 7.23 5.52
N ASP A 24 -1.55 8.33 6.03
CA ASP A 24 -2.68 8.32 6.98
C ASP A 24 -3.96 7.76 6.35
N LEU A 25 -4.23 8.15 5.09
CA LEU A 25 -5.37 7.64 4.33
C LEU A 25 -5.20 6.16 4.01
N LEU A 26 -4.00 5.74 3.58
CA LEU A 26 -3.68 4.33 3.35
C LEU A 26 -3.91 3.50 4.62
N GLN A 27 -3.40 3.96 5.76
CA GLN A 27 -3.57 3.28 7.05
C GLN A 27 -5.05 3.17 7.43
N GLY A 28 -5.80 4.25 7.30
CA GLY A 28 -7.24 4.26 7.60
C GLY A 28 -8.05 3.28 6.72
N LEU A 29 -7.72 3.19 5.44
CA LEU A 29 -8.37 2.25 4.51
C LEU A 29 -7.99 0.80 4.84
N LEU A 30 -6.73 0.52 5.16
CA LEU A 30 -6.27 -0.82 5.55
C LEU A 30 -6.93 -1.28 6.85
N GLN A 31 -7.08 -0.40 7.84
CA GLN A 31 -7.75 -0.72 9.10
C GLN A 31 -9.24 -1.04 8.89
N GLN A 32 -9.95 -0.24 8.08
CA GLN A 32 -11.35 -0.52 7.72
C GLN A 32 -11.48 -1.87 7.00
N ARG A 33 -10.53 -2.16 6.10
CA ARG A 33 -10.49 -3.43 5.36
C ARG A 33 -10.25 -4.61 6.29
N GLU A 34 -9.31 -4.50 7.21
CA GLU A 34 -9.01 -5.54 8.20
C GLU A 34 -10.25 -5.86 9.05
N GLN A 35 -10.89 -4.83 9.61
CA GLN A 35 -12.10 -4.99 10.40
C GLN A 35 -13.21 -5.70 9.61
N LEU A 36 -13.42 -5.31 8.35
CA LEU A 36 -14.41 -5.95 7.48
C LEU A 36 -14.05 -7.41 7.17
N LEU A 37 -12.78 -7.72 6.91
CA LEU A 37 -12.34 -9.09 6.67
C LEU A 37 -12.56 -9.97 7.90
N GLN A 38 -12.29 -9.47 9.11
CA GLN A 38 -12.58 -10.18 10.35
C GLN A 38 -14.08 -10.50 10.48
N GLN A 39 -14.96 -9.57 10.12
CA GLN A 39 -16.41 -9.79 10.12
C GLN A 39 -16.83 -10.85 9.10
N LEU A 40 -16.29 -10.79 7.88
CA LEU A 40 -16.59 -11.76 6.82
C LEU A 40 -16.08 -13.16 7.17
N MET A 41 -14.91 -13.27 7.78
CA MET A 41 -14.31 -14.53 8.23
C MET A 41 -15.06 -15.15 9.42
N ALA A 42 -15.88 -14.40 10.14
CA ALA A 42 -16.68 -14.93 11.24
C ALA A 42 -17.89 -15.76 10.79
N ALA A 43 -18.32 -15.61 9.53
CA ALA A 43 -19.42 -16.36 8.92
C ALA A 43 -19.06 -16.80 7.47
N PRO A 44 -18.05 -17.67 7.31
CA PRO A 44 -17.51 -18.04 6.00
C PRO A 44 -18.51 -18.79 5.12
N GLU A 45 -19.50 -19.46 5.71
CA GLU A 45 -20.60 -20.14 5.00
C GLU A 45 -21.48 -19.20 4.18
N CYS A 46 -21.50 -17.90 4.52
CA CYS A 46 -22.22 -16.88 3.77
C CYS A 46 -21.41 -16.30 2.59
N LEU A 47 -20.15 -16.71 2.42
CA LEU A 47 -19.28 -16.19 1.39
C LEU A 47 -19.39 -17.01 0.10
N ASN A 48 -19.59 -16.30 -1.02
CA ASN A 48 -19.42 -16.91 -2.31
C ASN A 48 -17.94 -17.22 -2.55
N LYS A 49 -17.61 -18.49 -2.81
CA LYS A 49 -16.24 -18.95 -3.00
C LYS A 49 -15.50 -18.25 -4.15
N ALA A 50 -16.19 -17.97 -5.26
CA ALA A 50 -15.59 -17.29 -6.40
C ALA A 50 -15.27 -15.83 -6.06
N GLU A 51 -16.21 -15.11 -5.44
CA GLU A 51 -15.98 -13.72 -5.02
C GLU A 51 -14.86 -13.62 -3.98
N TRP A 52 -14.79 -14.58 -3.05
CA TRP A 52 -13.73 -14.65 -2.06
C TRP A 52 -12.35 -14.88 -2.70
N GLN A 53 -12.29 -15.78 -3.69
CA GLN A 53 -11.07 -16.01 -4.45
C GLN A 53 -10.59 -14.74 -5.18
N THR A 54 -11.51 -13.99 -5.81
CA THR A 54 -11.20 -12.69 -6.41
C THR A 54 -10.68 -11.69 -5.38
N ALA A 55 -11.22 -11.67 -4.16
CA ALA A 55 -10.71 -10.80 -3.10
C ALA A 55 -9.28 -11.17 -2.64
N ILE A 56 -8.91 -12.46 -2.68
CA ILE A 56 -7.54 -12.91 -2.40
C ILE A 56 -6.58 -12.40 -3.49
N GLU A 57 -6.98 -12.50 -4.76
CA GLU A 57 -6.19 -12.00 -5.90
C GLU A 57 -5.99 -10.48 -5.81
N ARG A 58 -7.04 -9.72 -5.49
CA ARG A 58 -6.96 -8.28 -5.24
C ARG A 58 -6.04 -7.95 -4.07
N THR A 59 -6.13 -8.70 -2.98
CA THR A 59 -5.22 -8.54 -1.83
C THR A 59 -3.75 -8.67 -2.26
N THR A 60 -3.47 -9.66 -3.12
CA THR A 60 -2.11 -9.90 -3.63
C THR A 60 -1.61 -8.73 -4.49
N SER A 61 -2.47 -8.21 -5.36
CA SER A 61 -2.19 -7.00 -6.17
C SER A 61 -1.92 -5.77 -5.31
N ILE A 62 -2.78 -5.49 -4.32
CA ILE A 62 -2.63 -4.36 -3.39
C ILE A 62 -1.30 -4.46 -2.62
N LEU A 63 -0.96 -5.65 -2.11
CA LEU A 63 0.31 -5.86 -1.40
C LEU A 63 1.53 -5.61 -2.30
N ALA A 64 1.48 -6.04 -3.56
CA ALA A 64 2.55 -5.78 -4.52
C ALA A 64 2.76 -4.28 -4.73
N ARG A 65 1.68 -3.50 -4.87
CA ARG A 65 1.74 -2.04 -5.02
C ARG A 65 2.28 -1.34 -3.78
N ILE A 66 1.85 -1.75 -2.59
CA ILE A 66 2.39 -1.19 -1.33
C ILE A 66 3.90 -1.44 -1.22
N ARG A 67 4.36 -2.65 -1.58
CA ARG A 67 5.80 -2.96 -1.60
C ARG A 67 6.56 -2.10 -2.61
N HIS A 68 6.01 -1.92 -3.80
CA HIS A 68 6.62 -1.06 -4.82
C HIS A 68 6.81 0.37 -4.31
N HIS A 69 5.78 0.96 -3.71
CA HIS A 69 5.83 2.30 -3.11
C HIS A 69 6.88 2.42 -2.00
N ARG A 70 6.95 1.42 -1.11
CA ARG A 70 7.97 1.34 -0.05
C ARG A 70 9.37 1.30 -0.65
N ASP A 71 9.60 0.47 -1.65
CA ASP A 71 10.92 0.28 -2.25
C ASP A 71 11.36 1.54 -3.03
N ASN A 72 10.43 2.20 -3.73
CA ASN A 72 10.67 3.50 -4.36
C ASN A 72 11.08 4.56 -3.33
N SER A 73 10.35 4.66 -2.22
CA SER A 73 10.64 5.60 -1.14
C SER A 73 12.02 5.36 -0.52
N ALA A 74 12.38 4.09 -0.29
CA ALA A 74 13.69 3.71 0.22
C ALA A 74 14.81 4.09 -0.77
N GLY A 75 14.60 3.88 -2.07
CA GLY A 75 15.55 4.29 -3.11
C GLY A 75 15.74 5.81 -3.20
N GLN A 76 14.65 6.58 -3.05
CA GLN A 76 14.73 8.05 -2.97
C GLN A 76 15.54 8.52 -1.77
N LEU A 77 15.30 7.93 -0.59
CA LEU A 77 16.04 8.26 0.63
C LEU A 77 17.55 7.97 0.49
N GLN A 78 17.91 6.83 -0.08
CA GLN A 78 19.32 6.50 -0.33
C GLN A 78 20.00 7.54 -1.24
N ARG A 79 19.35 7.92 -2.35
CA ARG A 79 19.88 8.95 -3.27
C ARG A 79 20.08 10.30 -2.57
N PHE A 80 19.12 10.71 -1.74
CA PHE A 80 19.22 11.94 -0.95
C PHE A 80 20.41 11.91 0.01
N GLN A 81 20.57 10.83 0.78
CA GLN A 81 21.68 10.65 1.70
C GLN A 81 23.04 10.65 0.98
N HIS A 82 23.13 10.02 -0.19
CA HIS A 82 24.33 10.07 -1.03
C HIS A 82 24.65 11.49 -1.49
N GLY A 83 23.66 12.24 -1.99
CA GLY A 83 23.85 13.64 -2.39
C GLY A 83 24.32 14.52 -1.23
N GLN A 84 23.76 14.33 -0.03
CA GLN A 84 24.17 15.06 1.18
C GLN A 84 25.63 14.77 1.53
N ARG A 85 26.07 13.50 1.47
CA ARG A 85 27.47 13.13 1.72
C ARG A 85 28.43 13.74 0.68
N SER A 86 28.05 13.71 -0.60
CA SER A 86 28.85 14.32 -1.67
C SER A 86 29.01 15.83 -1.47
N MET A 87 27.94 16.54 -1.10
CA MET A 87 28.02 17.97 -0.78
C MET A 87 28.87 18.26 0.45
N GLN A 88 28.77 17.45 1.50
CA GLN A 88 29.64 17.59 2.68
C GLN A 88 31.11 17.39 2.32
N ALA A 89 31.43 16.43 1.45
CA ALA A 89 32.79 16.23 0.96
C ALA A 89 33.28 17.44 0.16
N TYR A 90 32.48 17.95 -0.78
CA TYR A 90 32.82 19.15 -1.56
C TYR A 90 33.10 20.37 -0.66
N ASN A 91 32.25 20.62 0.34
CA ASN A 91 32.40 21.74 1.26
C ASN A 91 33.67 21.65 2.14
N LYS A 92 34.30 20.48 2.28
CA LYS A 92 35.58 20.36 3.00
C LYS A 92 36.78 20.87 2.20
N PHE A 93 36.64 21.02 0.89
CA PHE A 93 37.69 21.51 -0.02
C PHE A 93 37.42 22.94 -0.51
N ARG A 94 36.40 23.60 0.03
CA ARG A 94 36.08 25.01 -0.18
C ARG A 94 36.57 25.83 0.99
#